data_AF-A0A9D9C5L4-F1
#
_entry.id   AF-A0A9D9C5L4-F1
#
_cell.length_a   1.000
_cell.length_b   1.000
_cell.length_c   1.000
_cell.angle_alpha   90.00
_cell.angle_beta   90.00
_cell.angle_gamma   90.00
#
_symmetry.space_group_name_H-M   'P 1'
#
loop_
_entity.id
_entity.type
_entity.pdbx_description
1 polymer ?
#
loop_
_entity_poly.entity_id
_entity_poly.type
_entity_poly.pdbx_seq_one_letter_code
_entity_poly.pdbx_strand_id
1 'polypeptide(L)'
;MRKEKILALTTFAILLASCSNDDEIPRFENLEGTPIVIKAGVNNMITRAGYDSSNLPDRFIVSIDQDGTEYDYDNVMMYRKTDNSYAPQEGTTLIWGSNAHQATIKAYYLGPIQRTLEEGKVYSMLSSNDENIRQYDYLGASSAVEGDIQISGSAVNINFRHLACKLDVNYTWSNELKSIDDKKITWNTHEGFGYKVTINFENGTVEKYDD
;
A
#
# COMPACT_ATOMS: atom_id res chain seq x y z
N MET A 1 -13.71 20.88 29.11
CA MET A 1 -12.37 21.43 28.80
C MET A 1 -11.62 20.43 27.94
N ARG A 2 -11.54 20.65 26.62
CA ARG A 2 -10.69 19.87 25.73
C ARG A 2 -9.26 20.37 25.93
N LYS A 3 -8.36 19.50 26.36
CA LYS A 3 -6.93 19.86 26.51
C LYS A 3 -6.28 19.66 25.15
N GLU A 4 -6.06 20.75 24.43
CA GLU A 4 -5.20 20.74 23.26
C GLU A 4 -3.76 20.57 23.74
N LYS A 5 -3.16 19.41 23.49
CA LYS A 5 -1.74 19.17 23.70
C LYS A 5 -1.03 19.27 22.36
N ILE A 6 -0.49 20.46 22.06
CA ILE A 6 0.48 20.63 20.97
C ILE A 6 1.83 20.15 21.51
N LEU A 7 2.32 19.02 21.02
CA LEU A 7 3.65 18.51 21.34
C LEU A 7 4.61 18.91 20.22
N ALA A 8 5.60 19.76 20.54
CA ALA A 8 6.65 20.16 19.62
C ALA A 8 7.55 18.96 19.29
N LEU A 9 7.63 18.62 18.00
CA LEU A 9 8.37 17.47 17.49
C LEU A 9 9.87 17.80 17.44
N THR A 10 10.65 17.16 18.31
CA THR A 10 12.12 17.16 18.18
C THR A 10 12.51 15.96 17.33
N THR A 11 13.18 16.21 16.20
CA THR A 11 13.63 15.19 15.26
C THR A 11 14.65 14.27 15.92
N PHE A 12 14.25 13.04 16.26
CA PHE A 12 15.18 12.01 16.73
C PHE A 12 15.77 11.28 15.53
N ALA A 13 17.04 11.56 15.20
CA ALA A 13 17.81 10.77 14.26
C ALA A 13 18.28 9.49 14.97
N ILE A 14 17.59 8.38 14.73
CA ILE A 14 18.04 7.05 15.20
C ILE A 14 19.13 6.58 14.24
N LEU A 15 20.39 6.73 14.66
CA LEU A 15 21.54 6.14 13.98
C LEU A 15 21.52 4.63 14.24
N LEU A 16 21.23 3.83 13.21
CA LEU A 16 21.47 2.39 13.24
C LEU A 16 22.98 2.15 13.25
N ALA A 17 23.54 1.93 14.44
CA ALA A 17 24.89 1.40 14.59
C ALA A 17 24.85 -0.10 14.23
N SER A 18 25.33 -0.46 13.04
CA SER A 18 25.59 -1.87 12.72
C SER A 18 26.99 -2.27 13.17
N CYS A 19 27.05 -3.42 13.85
CA CYS A 19 28.20 -4.31 14.08
C CYS A 19 29.19 -3.94 15.21
N SER A 20 29.00 -4.58 16.36
CA SER A 20 30.00 -5.50 16.94
C SER A 20 29.31 -6.41 17.95
N ASN A 21 29.57 -7.71 17.85
CA ASN A 21 29.01 -8.77 18.70
C ASN A 21 29.13 -8.45 20.19
N ASP A 22 28.01 -8.56 20.89
CA ASP A 22 27.90 -9.23 22.19
C ASP A 22 26.45 -9.68 22.37
N ASP A 23 26.27 -10.87 22.93
CA ASP A 23 24.99 -11.50 23.24
C ASP A 23 24.21 -10.67 24.28
N GLU A 24 23.55 -9.59 23.85
CA GLU A 24 22.45 -9.01 24.59
C GLU A 24 21.14 -9.47 23.95
N ILE A 25 20.40 -10.29 24.71
CA ILE A 25 18.97 -10.54 24.54
C ILE A 25 18.32 -9.21 24.12
N PRO A 26 17.59 -9.13 22.99
CA PRO A 26 16.99 -7.87 22.58
C PRO A 26 16.10 -7.40 23.73
N ARG A 27 16.45 -6.28 24.38
CA ARG A 27 15.49 -5.60 25.24
C ARG A 27 14.32 -5.28 24.32
N PHE A 28 13.16 -5.87 24.61
CA PHE A 28 11.91 -5.39 24.05
C PHE A 28 11.84 -3.89 24.40
N GLU A 29 12.09 -3.05 23.40
CA GLU A 29 11.95 -1.61 23.57
C GLU A 29 10.51 -1.36 24.01
N ASN A 30 10.32 -0.65 25.12
CA ASN A 30 9.00 -0.21 25.53
C ASN A 30 8.48 0.73 24.43
N LEU A 31 7.55 0.21 23.61
CA LEU A 31 6.98 0.95 22.49
C LEU A 31 5.90 1.91 22.93
N GLU A 32 5.29 1.72 24.11
CA GLU A 32 4.17 2.53 24.56
C GLU A 32 4.52 4.04 24.58
N GLY A 33 3.69 4.84 23.92
CA GLY A 33 3.88 6.28 23.79
C GLY A 33 4.91 6.69 22.72
N THR A 34 5.56 5.76 22.03
CA THR A 34 6.51 6.07 20.96
C THR A 34 5.82 6.28 19.60
N PRO A 35 6.35 7.14 18.72
CA PRO A 35 5.81 7.31 17.38
C PRO A 35 5.94 6.05 16.52
N ILE A 36 4.88 5.74 15.77
CA ILE A 36 4.90 4.68 14.76
C ILE A 36 5.54 5.23 13.48
N VAL A 37 6.60 4.56 13.00
CA VAL A 37 7.24 4.89 11.72
C VAL A 37 6.72 3.96 10.64
N ILE A 38 6.08 4.50 9.60
CA ILE A 38 5.57 3.68 8.49
C ILE A 38 6.56 3.71 7.32
N LYS A 39 6.92 2.52 6.83
CA LYS A 39 7.65 2.33 5.57
C LYS A 39 6.80 1.44 4.66
N ALA A 40 6.83 1.70 3.35
CA ALA A 40 6.10 0.88 2.40
C ALA A 40 6.92 0.55 1.17
N GLY A 41 6.73 -0.67 0.67
CA GLY A 41 7.20 -1.15 -0.63
C GLY A 41 6.10 -1.90 -1.35
N VAL A 42 6.35 -2.29 -2.60
CA VAL A 42 5.44 -3.09 -3.42
C VAL A 42 6.12 -4.40 -3.80
N ASN A 43 5.46 -5.54 -3.64
CA ASN A 43 5.97 -6.82 -4.10
C ASN A 43 5.94 -6.90 -5.62
N ASN A 44 6.92 -7.57 -6.24
CA ASN A 44 6.96 -7.75 -7.70
C ASN A 44 6.90 -6.44 -8.50
N MET A 45 7.56 -5.40 -7.99
CA MET A 45 7.50 -4.02 -8.50
C MET A 45 7.56 -3.93 -10.03
N ILE A 46 8.53 -4.61 -10.65
CA ILE A 46 8.82 -4.50 -12.09
C ILE A 46 7.81 -5.27 -12.96
N THR A 47 7.38 -6.46 -12.54
CA THR A 47 6.73 -7.42 -13.45
C THR A 47 5.22 -7.19 -13.62
N ARG A 48 4.64 -6.21 -12.92
CA ARG A 48 3.20 -5.90 -12.96
C ARG A 48 2.98 -4.45 -13.36
N ALA A 49 2.97 -3.49 -12.45
CA ALA A 49 2.75 -2.08 -12.79
C ALA A 49 4.03 -1.26 -13.01
N GLY A 50 5.19 -1.92 -13.08
CA GLY A 50 6.47 -1.28 -13.35
C GLY A 50 6.95 -0.34 -12.24
N TYR A 51 6.60 -0.62 -10.99
CA TYR A 51 7.14 0.10 -9.86
C TYR A 51 8.67 -0.04 -9.76
N ASP A 52 9.28 0.95 -9.12
CA ASP A 52 10.65 0.99 -8.63
C ASP A 52 10.73 1.96 -7.43
N SER A 53 11.92 2.11 -6.84
CA SER A 53 12.12 2.97 -5.68
C SER A 53 11.84 4.46 -5.91
N SER A 54 11.81 4.94 -7.16
CA SER A 54 11.52 6.33 -7.49
C SER A 54 10.02 6.61 -7.61
N ASN A 55 9.20 5.58 -7.84
CA ASN A 55 7.84 5.75 -8.32
C ASN A 55 6.77 4.98 -7.53
N LEU A 56 7.10 4.57 -6.29
CA LEU A 56 6.16 4.06 -5.30
C LEU A 56 4.98 5.03 -5.09
N PRO A 57 3.80 4.53 -4.66
CA PRO A 57 2.65 5.38 -4.39
C PRO A 57 2.98 6.58 -3.51
N ASP A 58 2.60 7.78 -3.94
CA ASP A 58 2.86 9.01 -3.18
C ASP A 58 2.00 9.11 -1.90
N ARG A 59 0.93 8.32 -1.84
CA ARG A 59 0.06 8.20 -0.67
C ARG A 59 -0.66 6.87 -0.64
N PHE A 60 -1.12 6.47 0.54
CA PHE A 60 -2.02 5.34 0.74
C PHE A 60 -2.80 5.51 2.04
N ILE A 61 -3.77 4.66 2.31
CA ILE A 61 -4.54 4.67 3.55
C ILE A 61 -4.12 3.52 4.44
N VAL A 62 -4.02 3.75 5.75
CA VAL A 62 -3.73 2.74 6.77
C VAL A 62 -4.76 2.80 7.89
N SER A 63 -5.19 1.62 8.35
CA SER A 63 -5.88 1.44 9.64
C SER A 63 -5.00 0.60 10.57
N ILE A 64 -4.90 1.00 11.83
CA ILE A 64 -4.12 0.37 12.89
C ILE A 64 -5.03 0.20 14.10
N ASP A 65 -5.36 -1.04 14.42
CA ASP A 65 -6.11 -1.42 15.63
C ASP A 65 -5.12 -2.05 16.61
N GLN A 66 -4.96 -1.44 17.78
CA GLN A 66 -4.01 -1.85 18.82
C GLN A 66 -4.69 -2.56 19.99
N ASP A 67 -5.91 -3.09 19.78
CA ASP A 67 -6.71 -3.88 20.72
C ASP A 67 -6.95 -3.20 22.08
N GLY A 68 -7.98 -2.35 22.14
CA GLY A 68 -8.47 -1.78 23.40
C GLY A 68 -7.65 -0.60 23.93
N THR A 69 -6.86 0.05 23.08
CA THR A 69 -6.14 1.29 23.41
C THR A 69 -6.90 2.52 22.90
N GLU A 70 -6.60 3.71 23.44
CA GLU A 70 -7.11 4.97 22.87
C GLU A 70 -6.41 5.37 21.56
N TYR A 71 -5.42 4.59 21.13
CA TYR A 71 -4.54 4.86 19.99
C TYR A 71 -4.89 4.00 18.76
N ASP A 72 -6.18 3.69 18.58
CA ASP A 72 -6.65 3.08 17.35
C ASP A 72 -6.84 4.15 16.27
N TYR A 73 -6.39 3.84 15.06
CA TYR A 73 -6.38 4.75 13.93
C TYR A 73 -7.14 4.13 12.77
N ASP A 74 -8.23 4.77 12.38
CA ASP A 74 -9.01 4.31 11.23
C ASP A 74 -8.81 5.22 10.01
N ASN A 75 -8.54 4.59 8.87
CA ASN A 75 -8.50 5.20 7.54
C ASN A 75 -7.59 6.44 7.45
N VAL A 76 -6.41 6.38 8.07
CA VAL A 76 -5.43 7.46 8.05
C VAL A 76 -4.74 7.52 6.70
N MET A 77 -4.85 8.67 6.03
CA MET A 77 -4.08 8.94 4.81
C MET A 77 -2.61 9.22 5.16
N MET A 78 -1.72 8.45 4.54
CA MET A 78 -0.27 8.51 4.68
C MET A 78 0.35 9.09 3.42
N TYR A 79 1.33 9.97 3.56
CA TYR A 79 2.01 10.67 2.46
C TYR A 79 3.50 10.34 2.46
N ARG A 80 4.01 10.02 1.26
CA ARG A 80 5.40 9.65 1.03
C ARG A 80 6.34 10.81 1.37
N LYS A 81 7.46 10.47 2.00
CA LYS A 81 8.58 11.36 2.30
C LYS A 81 9.77 11.03 1.40
N THR A 82 10.76 11.90 1.40
CA THR A 82 11.95 11.78 0.54
C THR A 82 12.82 10.55 0.85
N ASP A 83 12.71 9.99 2.05
CA ASP A 83 13.43 8.79 2.51
C ASP A 83 12.64 7.49 2.33
N ASN A 84 11.54 7.51 1.56
CA ASN A 84 10.58 6.41 1.39
C ASN A 84 9.86 5.97 2.67
N SER A 85 9.93 6.78 3.74
CA SER A 85 8.97 6.69 4.84
C SER A 85 7.66 7.37 4.46
N TYR A 86 6.63 7.11 5.26
CA TYR A 86 5.32 7.72 5.11
C TYR A 86 4.86 8.31 6.44
N ALA A 87 4.27 9.49 6.38
CA ALA A 87 3.70 10.15 7.56
C ALA A 87 2.27 10.63 7.27
N PRO A 88 1.40 10.72 8.29
CA PRO A 88 0.08 11.30 8.11
C PRO A 88 0.16 12.79 7.78
N GLN A 89 -0.99 13.42 7.58
CA GLN A 89 -1.06 14.88 7.45
C GLN A 89 -0.38 15.59 8.63
N GLU A 90 0.26 16.72 8.35
CA GLU A 90 0.95 17.53 9.35
C GLU A 90 0.06 17.79 10.58
N GLY A 91 0.66 17.67 11.77
CA GLY A 91 -0.04 17.78 13.05
C GLY A 91 -0.64 16.47 13.58
N THR A 92 -0.62 15.38 12.80
CA THR A 92 -0.98 14.04 13.27
C THR A 92 0.28 13.23 13.58
N THR A 93 0.26 12.50 14.69
CA THR A 93 1.32 11.52 15.02
C THR A 93 0.64 10.23 15.45
N LEU A 94 1.02 9.13 14.79
CA LEU A 94 0.58 7.80 15.16
C LEU A 94 1.47 7.32 16.32
N ILE A 95 0.87 6.81 17.39
CA ILE A 95 1.55 6.43 18.62
C ILE A 95 1.23 4.98 18.94
N TRP A 96 2.25 4.22 19.37
CA TRP A 96 2.05 2.88 19.91
C TRP A 96 1.34 2.97 21.27
N GLY A 97 0.16 2.36 21.38
CA GLY A 97 -0.69 2.41 22.57
C GLY A 97 -0.37 1.36 23.61
N SER A 98 0.47 0.37 23.28
CA SER A 98 0.92 -0.65 24.22
C SER A 98 2.33 -1.14 23.89
N ASN A 99 2.92 -1.88 24.83
CA ASN A 99 4.20 -2.57 24.64
C ASN A 99 4.08 -3.89 23.89
N ALA A 100 2.86 -4.34 23.59
CA ALA A 100 2.65 -5.49 22.77
C ALA A 100 2.80 -5.05 21.31
N HIS A 101 3.67 -5.71 20.55
CA HIS A 101 3.69 -5.63 19.08
C HIS A 101 2.43 -6.28 18.45
N GLN A 102 1.29 -6.19 19.13
CA GLN A 102 0.01 -6.74 18.74
C GLN A 102 -0.82 -5.58 18.20
N ALA A 103 -0.81 -5.44 16.88
CA ALA A 103 -1.70 -4.54 16.19
C ALA A 103 -2.21 -5.21 14.91
N THR A 104 -3.50 -5.08 14.66
CA THR A 104 -4.09 -5.45 13.39
C THR A 104 -3.96 -4.26 12.46
N ILE A 105 -3.14 -4.42 11.41
CA ILE A 105 -2.84 -3.36 10.45
C ILE A 105 -3.39 -3.74 9.09
N LYS A 106 -4.04 -2.78 8.43
CA LYS A 106 -4.53 -2.86 7.06
C LYS A 106 -4.07 -1.64 6.30
N ALA A 107 -3.61 -1.81 5.07
CA ALA A 107 -3.22 -0.70 4.22
C ALA A 107 -3.65 -0.93 2.78
N TYR A 108 -4.00 0.16 2.08
CA TYR A 108 -4.44 0.07 0.70
C TYR A 108 -4.19 1.35 -0.11
N TYR A 109 -3.93 1.17 -1.39
CA TYR A 109 -3.81 2.22 -2.39
C TYR A 109 -4.88 2.04 -3.47
N LEU A 110 -5.69 3.08 -3.70
CA LEU A 110 -6.83 3.07 -4.63
C LEU A 110 -6.64 4.00 -5.83
N GLY A 111 -5.41 4.39 -6.14
CA GLY A 111 -5.14 5.33 -7.22
C GLY A 111 -5.42 6.80 -6.86
N PRO A 112 -5.49 7.69 -7.87
CA PRO A 112 -5.66 9.13 -7.67
C PRO A 112 -7.07 9.54 -7.22
N ILE A 113 -8.09 8.70 -7.46
CA ILE A 113 -9.47 9.00 -7.10
C ILE A 113 -9.71 8.54 -5.65
N GLN A 114 -9.91 9.49 -4.73
CA GLN A 114 -10.56 9.21 -3.45
C GLN A 114 -11.99 8.75 -3.75
N ARG A 115 -12.17 7.45 -4.01
CA ARG A 115 -13.52 6.88 -4.00
C ARG A 115 -13.93 6.77 -2.55
N THR A 116 -15.14 7.24 -2.26
CA THR A 116 -15.77 7.06 -0.97
C THR A 116 -15.65 5.59 -0.60
N LEU A 117 -14.99 5.31 0.52
CA LEU A 117 -14.76 3.96 1.05
C LEU A 117 -16.07 3.21 1.35
N GLU A 118 -17.20 3.94 1.32
CA GLU A 118 -18.54 3.46 1.67
C GLU A 118 -19.02 2.23 0.89
N GLU A 119 -18.39 1.83 -0.22
CA GLU A 119 -18.85 0.65 -0.96
C GLU A 119 -17.76 -0.32 -1.46
N GLY A 120 -16.47 -0.06 -1.27
CA GLY A 120 -15.40 -0.93 -1.78
C GLY A 120 -15.40 -1.16 -3.30
N LYS A 121 -16.17 -0.35 -4.05
CA LYS A 121 -16.37 -0.48 -5.50
C LYS A 121 -15.29 0.28 -6.26
N VAL A 122 -14.54 -0.44 -7.09
CA VAL A 122 -13.47 0.17 -7.88
C VAL A 122 -13.60 -0.23 -9.36
N TYR A 123 -13.37 0.74 -10.26
CA TYR A 123 -13.40 0.52 -11.72
C TYR A 123 -11.97 0.39 -12.21
N SER A 124 -11.61 -0.77 -12.76
CA SER A 124 -10.33 -0.94 -13.46
C SER A 124 -10.35 -0.20 -14.80
N MET A 125 -9.24 0.44 -15.18
CA MET A 125 -9.06 0.95 -16.54
C MET A 125 -8.12 0.07 -17.35
N LEU A 126 -8.50 -0.17 -18.61
CA LEU A 126 -7.60 -0.71 -19.62
C LEU A 126 -6.76 0.45 -20.15
N SER A 127 -5.43 0.34 -20.05
CA SER A 127 -4.51 1.30 -20.64
C SER A 127 -3.27 0.61 -21.18
N SER A 128 -2.69 1.17 -22.24
CA SER A 128 -1.40 0.76 -22.80
C SER A 128 -0.26 1.70 -22.41
N ASN A 129 -0.52 2.64 -21.50
CA ASN A 129 0.47 3.57 -20.98
C ASN A 129 0.84 3.14 -19.56
N ASP A 130 2.14 2.95 -19.29
CA ASP A 130 2.64 2.42 -18.03
C ASP A 130 2.27 3.28 -16.81
N GLU A 131 2.25 4.61 -16.96
CA GLU A 131 1.84 5.53 -15.90
C GLU A 131 0.36 5.35 -15.57
N ASN A 132 -0.50 5.22 -16.58
CA ASN A 132 -1.91 4.92 -16.37
C ASN A 132 -2.08 3.54 -15.75
N ILE A 133 -1.41 2.50 -16.25
CA ILE A 133 -1.48 1.14 -15.66
C ILE A 133 -1.18 1.19 -14.16
N ARG A 134 -0.16 1.98 -13.76
CA ARG A 134 0.24 2.13 -12.36
C ARG A 134 -0.74 2.93 -11.52
N GLN A 135 -1.36 3.98 -12.05
CA GLN A 135 -2.38 4.74 -11.33
C GLN A 135 -3.64 3.91 -11.01
N TYR A 136 -3.91 2.85 -11.78
CA TYR A 136 -5.03 1.93 -11.58
C TYR A 136 -4.60 0.58 -11.00
N ASP A 137 -3.35 0.46 -10.57
CA ASP A 137 -2.86 -0.72 -9.88
C ASP A 137 -3.22 -0.63 -8.40
N TYR A 138 -4.32 -1.27 -8.05
CA TYR A 138 -4.77 -1.30 -6.65
C TYR A 138 -3.86 -2.19 -5.83
N LEU A 139 -3.50 -1.69 -4.65
CA LEU A 139 -2.59 -2.38 -3.75
C LEU A 139 -3.26 -2.62 -2.40
N GLY A 140 -2.93 -3.76 -1.79
CA GLY A 140 -3.42 -4.14 -0.47
C GLY A 140 -2.35 -4.83 0.35
N ALA A 141 -2.40 -4.62 1.66
CA ALA A 141 -1.60 -5.30 2.66
C ALA A 141 -2.45 -5.49 3.93
N SER A 142 -2.35 -6.65 4.56
CA SER A 142 -3.04 -6.93 5.83
C SER A 142 -2.15 -7.76 6.74
N SER A 143 -2.13 -7.44 8.03
CA SER A 143 -1.48 -8.24 9.07
C SER A 143 -2.01 -9.68 9.16
N ALA A 144 -3.21 -9.94 8.62
CA ALA A 144 -3.76 -11.30 8.49
C ALA A 144 -3.11 -12.12 7.36
N VAL A 145 -2.29 -11.50 6.50
CA VAL A 145 -1.60 -12.14 5.39
C VAL A 145 -0.11 -12.18 5.68
N GLU A 146 0.46 -13.39 5.66
CA GLU A 146 1.88 -13.58 5.95
C GLU A 146 2.78 -12.77 5.01
N GLY A 147 3.69 -11.99 5.58
CA GLY A 147 4.67 -11.20 4.84
C GLY A 147 4.19 -9.83 4.32
N ASP A 148 2.91 -9.50 4.46
CA ASP A 148 2.38 -8.17 4.09
C ASP A 148 2.78 -7.09 5.10
N ILE A 149 2.86 -7.43 6.40
CA ILE A 149 3.17 -6.50 7.48
C ILE A 149 4.27 -7.08 8.38
N GLN A 150 5.31 -6.30 8.64
CA GLN A 150 6.34 -6.62 9.63
C GLN A 150 6.55 -5.45 10.60
N ILE A 151 6.34 -5.71 11.88
CA ILE A 151 6.63 -4.77 12.96
C ILE A 151 8.05 -5.06 13.49
N SER A 152 8.93 -4.06 13.43
CA SER A 152 10.31 -4.16 13.90
C SER A 152 10.65 -2.92 14.73
N GLY A 153 10.69 -3.08 16.06
CA GLY A 153 10.75 -1.93 16.97
C GLY A 153 9.53 -1.01 16.75
N SER A 154 9.76 0.29 16.65
CA SER A 154 8.69 1.28 16.40
C SER A 154 8.21 1.34 14.94
N ALA A 155 8.86 0.62 14.03
CA ALA A 155 8.56 0.68 12.60
C ALA A 155 7.56 -0.39 12.17
N VAL A 156 6.59 0.02 11.35
CA VAL A 156 5.73 -0.87 10.57
C VAL A 156 6.21 -0.84 9.13
N ASN A 157 6.64 -1.99 8.64
CA ASN A 157 7.04 -2.18 7.25
C ASN A 157 5.88 -2.85 6.51
N ILE A 158 5.33 -2.13 5.53
CA ILE A 158 4.23 -2.55 4.69
C ILE A 158 4.77 -3.05 3.36
N ASN A 159 4.37 -4.25 2.96
CA ASN A 159 4.75 -4.85 1.72
C ASN A 159 3.50 -5.10 0.87
N PHE A 160 3.18 -4.15 0.01
CA PHE A 160 1.96 -4.18 -0.78
C PHE A 160 1.94 -5.31 -1.79
N ARG A 161 0.79 -5.98 -1.89
CA ARG A 161 0.46 -6.89 -3.00
C ARG A 161 -0.36 -6.16 -4.05
N HIS A 162 -0.19 -6.59 -5.29
CA HIS A 162 -1.06 -6.21 -6.38
C HIS A 162 -2.41 -6.91 -6.27
N LEU A 163 -3.48 -6.13 -6.30
CA LEU A 163 -4.85 -6.61 -6.24
C LEU A 163 -5.44 -6.84 -7.64
N ALA A 164 -4.89 -6.17 -8.66
CA ALA A 164 -5.20 -6.41 -10.07
C ALA A 164 -4.12 -7.26 -10.75
N CYS A 165 -4.44 -7.85 -11.90
CA CYS A 165 -3.47 -8.53 -12.76
C CYS A 165 -3.12 -7.69 -13.99
N LYS A 166 -1.92 -7.91 -14.55
CA LYS A 166 -1.52 -7.35 -15.83
C LYS A 166 -1.68 -8.41 -16.93
N LEU A 167 -2.31 -8.02 -18.02
CA LEU A 167 -2.38 -8.81 -19.24
C LEU A 167 -1.49 -8.17 -20.31
N ASP A 168 -0.37 -8.82 -20.61
CA ASP A 168 0.54 -8.39 -21.67
C ASP A 168 0.20 -9.12 -22.98
N VAL A 169 -0.23 -8.36 -23.99
CA VAL A 169 -0.68 -8.91 -25.28
C VAL A 169 0.30 -8.48 -26.37
N ASN A 170 1.07 -9.43 -26.88
CA ASN A 170 1.98 -9.23 -28.00
C ASN A 170 1.40 -9.90 -29.24
N TYR A 171 1.35 -9.17 -30.35
CA TYR A 171 0.91 -9.70 -31.64
C TYR A 171 1.96 -9.43 -32.71
N THR A 172 2.02 -10.32 -33.68
CA THR A 172 2.89 -10.16 -34.85
C THR A 172 2.08 -10.53 -36.08
N TRP A 173 2.11 -9.67 -37.09
CA TRP A 173 1.46 -9.96 -38.36
C TRP A 173 2.26 -11.02 -39.11
N SER A 174 1.56 -12.03 -39.63
CA SER A 174 2.19 -13.05 -40.46
C SER A 174 2.63 -12.47 -41.82
N ASN A 175 3.48 -13.21 -42.53
CA ASN A 175 4.03 -12.76 -43.81
C ASN A 175 2.95 -12.59 -44.89
N GLU A 176 1.86 -13.34 -44.80
CA GLU A 176 0.71 -13.33 -45.71
C GLU A 176 -0.08 -12.02 -45.64
N LEU A 177 0.03 -11.29 -44.53
CA LEU A 177 -0.67 -10.02 -44.32
C LEU A 177 0.18 -8.81 -44.73
N LYS A 178 1.43 -9.00 -45.17
CA LYS A 178 2.38 -7.89 -45.45
C LYS A 178 1.81 -6.80 -46.37
N SER A 179 1.04 -7.17 -47.39
CA SER A 179 0.48 -6.26 -48.39
C SER A 179 -0.75 -5.45 -47.96
N ILE A 180 -1.23 -5.60 -46.73
CA ILE A 180 -2.37 -4.82 -46.21
C ILE A 180 -1.86 -3.55 -45.54
N ASP A 181 -2.23 -2.37 -46.02
CA ASP A 181 -1.70 -1.10 -45.48
C ASP A 181 -2.38 -0.64 -44.18
N ASP A 182 -3.66 -0.97 -43.97
CA ASP A 182 -4.45 -0.52 -42.80
C ASP A 182 -4.74 -1.67 -41.81
N LYS A 183 -3.69 -2.31 -41.29
CA LYS A 183 -3.85 -3.37 -40.29
C LYS A 183 -4.24 -2.78 -38.95
N LYS A 184 -5.38 -3.22 -38.40
CA LYS A 184 -5.88 -2.79 -37.10
C LYS A 184 -6.21 -4.00 -36.24
N ILE A 185 -5.86 -3.91 -34.95
CA ILE A 185 -6.39 -4.81 -33.93
C ILE A 185 -7.36 -4.01 -33.09
N THR A 186 -8.61 -4.44 -33.10
CA THR A 186 -9.64 -3.89 -32.25
C THR A 186 -9.92 -4.89 -31.14
N TRP A 187 -9.75 -4.44 -29.91
CA TRP A 187 -10.20 -5.18 -28.74
C TRP A 187 -11.69 -4.91 -28.53
N ASN A 188 -12.52 -5.92 -28.76
CA ASN A 188 -13.91 -5.91 -28.31
C ASN A 188 -13.96 -6.56 -26.93
N THR A 189 -14.76 -5.99 -26.03
CA THR A 189 -14.92 -6.42 -24.63
C THR A 189 -15.04 -7.93 -24.51
N HIS A 190 -14.22 -8.53 -23.64
CA HIS A 190 -14.20 -9.97 -23.43
C HIS A 190 -15.16 -10.36 -22.31
N GLU A 191 -16.00 -11.37 -22.54
CA GLU A 191 -16.70 -12.06 -21.46
C GLU A 191 -15.67 -12.78 -20.59
N GLY A 192 -15.69 -12.54 -19.27
CA GLY A 192 -14.80 -13.21 -18.30
C GLY A 192 -13.80 -12.33 -17.57
N PHE A 193 -13.58 -11.08 -18.01
CA PHE A 193 -12.81 -10.09 -17.23
C PHE A 193 -13.74 -9.08 -16.56
N GLY A 194 -13.74 -9.06 -15.23
CA GLY A 194 -14.51 -8.07 -14.46
C GLY A 194 -13.91 -6.69 -14.60
N TYR A 195 -14.67 -5.73 -15.14
CA TYR A 195 -14.32 -4.30 -15.15
C TYR A 195 -14.82 -3.57 -13.90
N LYS A 196 -15.69 -4.24 -13.13
CA LYS A 196 -16.16 -3.86 -11.81
C LYS A 196 -15.68 -4.91 -10.83
N VAL A 197 -15.01 -4.47 -9.78
CA VAL A 197 -14.58 -5.35 -8.70
C VAL A 197 -14.92 -4.72 -7.35
N THR A 198 -15.15 -5.59 -6.37
CA THR A 198 -15.22 -5.21 -4.97
C THR A 198 -13.87 -5.52 -4.35
N ILE A 199 -13.25 -4.52 -3.71
CA ILE A 199 -12.04 -4.73 -2.93
C ILE A 199 -12.46 -5.01 -1.50
N ASN A 200 -12.07 -6.18 -0.99
CA ASN A 200 -12.21 -6.52 0.40
C ASN A 200 -10.97 -6.03 1.15
N PHE A 201 -11.14 -4.93 1.90
CA PHE A 201 -10.06 -4.30 2.64
C PHE A 201 -9.65 -5.06 3.91
N GLU A 202 -10.46 -6.02 4.38
CA GLU A 202 -10.15 -6.81 5.57
C GLU A 202 -8.94 -7.73 5.34
N ASN A 203 -8.91 -8.37 4.17
CA ASN A 203 -7.91 -9.36 3.79
C ASN A 203 -7.07 -8.91 2.58
N GLY A 204 -7.33 -7.73 2.01
CA GLY A 204 -6.64 -7.24 0.81
C GLY A 204 -6.87 -8.19 -0.37
N THR A 205 -8.12 -8.51 -0.66
CA THR A 205 -8.52 -9.36 -1.79
C THR A 205 -9.48 -8.63 -2.72
N VAL A 206 -9.65 -9.19 -3.91
CA VAL A 206 -10.56 -8.67 -4.93
C VAL A 206 -11.58 -9.74 -5.27
N GLU A 207 -12.84 -9.36 -5.21
CA GLU A 207 -13.98 -10.20 -5.53
C GLU A 207 -14.68 -9.66 -6.77
N LYS A 208 -15.26 -10.57 -7.54
CA LYS A 208 -16.09 -10.20 -8.70
C LYS A 208 -17.31 -9.43 -8.20
N TYR A 209 -17.63 -8.35 -8.88
CA TYR A 209 -18.90 -7.66 -8.68
C TYR A 209 -20.04 -8.47 -9.30
N ASP A 210 -21.04 -8.85 -8.50
CA ASP A 210 -22.31 -9.38 -8.98
C ASP A 210 -23.37 -8.27 -8.92
N ASP A 211 -23.97 -7.95 -10.07
CA ASP A 211 -25.01 -6.90 -10.24
C ASP A 211 -26.33 -7.27 -9.55
#